data_AF-A0AA51JPG0-F1
#
_entry.id   AF-A0AA51JPG0-F1
#
_cell.length_a   1.000
_cell.length_b   1.000
_cell.length_c   1.000
_cell.angle_alpha   90.00
_cell.angle_beta   90.00
_cell.angle_gamma   90.00
#
_symmetry.space_group_name_H-M   'P 1'
#
loop_
_entity.id
_entity.type
_entity.pdbx_description
1 polymer ?
#
loop_
_entity_poly.entity_id
_entity_poly.type
_entity_poly.pdbx_seq_one_letter_code
_entity_poly.pdbx_strand_id
1 'polypeptide(L)' 'QADVKLFEQVGKTPAANLPHALRWYNHIASYSASERKNFPGGVSPLSAGA' A
#
# COMPACT_ATOMS: atom_id res chain seq x y z
N GLN A 1 3.67 7.01 5.97
CA GLN A 1 2.87 5.82 5.59
C GLN A 1 3.37 5.28 4.26
N ALA A 2 4.05 4.14 4.28
CA ALA A 2 4.64 3.54 3.07
C ALA A 2 3.58 2.93 2.15
N ASP A 3 2.65 2.16 2.72
CA ASP A 3 1.63 1.42 1.96
C ASP A 3 0.68 2.33 1.20
N VAL A 4 0.27 3.46 1.80
CA VAL A 4 -0.62 4.43 1.14
C VAL A 4 0.07 5.05 -0.08
N LYS A 5 1.33 5.48 0.07
CA LYS A 5 2.12 6.02 -1.04
C LYS A 5 2.33 4.97 -2.13
N LEU A 6 2.67 3.74 -1.76
CA LEU A 6 2.86 2.66 -2.73
C LEU A 6 1.54 2.32 -3.45
N PHE A 7 0.42 2.33 -2.74
CA PHE A 7 -0.90 2.06 -3.31
C PHE A 7 -1.29 3.13 -4.33
N GLU A 8 -1.04 4.40 -4.01
CA GLU A 8 -1.23 5.53 -4.93
C GLU A 8 -0.31 5.44 -6.16
N GLN A 9 0.96 5.05 -5.98
CA GLN A 9 1.93 4.87 -7.07
C GLN A 9 1.57 3.70 -7.99
N VAL A 10 1.06 2.60 -7.42
CA VAL A 10 0.61 1.44 -8.19
C VAL A 10 -0.61 1.81 -9.03
N GLY A 11 -1.59 2.53 -8.46
CA GLY A 11 -2.70 3.20 -9.15
C GLY A 11 -3.70 2.30 -9.90
N LYS A 12 -3.32 1.06 -10.21
CA LYS A 12 -4.09 0.05 -10.96
C LYS A 12 -3.88 -1.32 -10.35
N THR A 13 -4.89 -2.17 -10.46
CA THR A 13 -4.82 -3.55 -9.97
C THR A 13 -3.61 -4.29 -10.57
N PRO A 14 -2.72 -4.86 -9.74
CA PRO A 14 -1.59 -5.65 -10.20
C PRO A 14 -2.02 -6.87 -11.02
N ALA A 15 -1.16 -7.32 -11.92
CA ALA A 15 -1.42 -8.51 -12.71
C ALA A 15 -1.56 -9.77 -11.83
N ALA A 16 -2.45 -10.69 -12.23
CA ALA A 16 -2.76 -11.91 -11.46
C ALA A 16 -1.58 -12.88 -11.31
N ASN A 17 -0.52 -12.70 -12.10
CA ASN A 17 0.74 -13.43 -11.97
C ASN A 17 1.59 -12.96 -10.77
N LEU A 18 1.21 -11.88 -10.09
CA LEU A 18 1.84 -11.37 -8.87
C LEU A 18 0.91 -11.59 -7.66
N PRO A 19 0.77 -12.83 -7.16
CA PRO A 19 -0.24 -13.17 -6.15
C PRO A 19 -0.09 -12.37 -4.86
N HIS A 20 1.16 -12.08 -4.45
CA HIS A 20 1.42 -11.29 -3.25
C HIS A 20 1.10 -9.80 -3.44
N ALA A 21 1.42 -9.23 -4.61
CA ALA A 21 1.10 -7.84 -4.92
C ALA A 21 -0.41 -7.65 -5.07
N LEU A 22 -1.10 -8.57 -5.73
CA LEU A 22 -2.55 -8.56 -5.86
C LEU A 22 -3.24 -8.69 -4.50
N ARG A 23 -2.79 -9.62 -3.66
CA ARG A 23 -3.30 -9.79 -2.28
C ARG A 23 -3.15 -8.50 -1.48
N TRP A 24 -1.96 -7.89 -1.49
CA TRP A 24 -1.70 -6.64 -0.79
C TRP A 24 -2.54 -5.49 -1.36
N TYR A 25 -2.63 -5.34 -2.69
CA TYR A 25 -3.43 -4.29 -3.31
C TYR A 25 -4.91 -4.41 -2.94
N ASN A 26 -5.48 -5.62 -3.01
CA ASN A 26 -6.87 -5.86 -2.60
C ASN A 26 -7.09 -5.57 -1.11
N HIS A 27 -6.10 -5.90 -0.27
CA HIS A 27 -6.14 -5.61 1.16
C HIS A 27 -6.10 -4.11 1.44
N ILE A 28 -5.22 -3.34 0.80
CA ILE A 28 -5.18 -1.88 0.99
C ILE A 28 -6.40 -1.19 0.36
N ALA A 29 -6.88 -1.71 -0.78
CA ALA A 29 -8.08 -1.21 -1.46
C ALA A 29 -9.34 -1.38 -0.62
N SER A 30 -9.44 -2.42 0.22
CA SER A 30 -10.62 -2.66 1.06
C SER A 30 -10.81 -1.62 2.16
N TYR A 31 -9.76 -0.89 2.55
CA TYR A 31 -9.86 0.21 3.50
C TYR A 31 -10.39 1.48 2.83
N SER A 32 -11.26 2.22 3.49
CA SER A 32 -11.69 3.54 3.03
C SER A 32 -10.55 4.56 3.09
N ALA A 33 -10.67 5.65 2.32
CA ALA A 33 -9.66 6.73 2.34
C ALA A 33 -9.48 7.33 3.75
N SER A 34 -10.54 7.35 4.56
CA SER A 34 -10.55 7.81 5.95
C SER A 34 -9.72 6.90 6.85
N GLU A 35 -9.86 5.59 6.70
CA GLU A 35 -9.11 4.59 7.49
C GLU A 35 -7.63 4.58 7.13
N ARG A 36 -7.31 4.72 5.83
CA ARG A 36 -5.92 4.81 5.38
C ARG A 36 -5.18 6.02 5.98
N LYS A 37 -5.87 7.14 6.20
CA LYS A 37 -5.30 8.30 6.90
C LYS A 37 -4.96 8.02 8.37
N ASN A 38 -5.66 7.08 9.00
CA ASN A 38 -5.40 6.67 10.38
C ASN A 38 -4.34 5.57 10.51
N PHE A 39 -3.75 5.08 9.42
CA PHE A 39 -2.68 4.10 9.53
C PHE A 39 -1.48 4.69 10.30
N PRO A 40 -0.81 3.91 11.14
CA PRO A 40 0.36 4.40 11.85
C PRO A 40 1.39 4.93 10.84
N GLY A 41 1.76 6.20 11.01
CA GLY A 41 2.77 6.87 10.21
C GLY A 41 4.17 6.40 10.57
N GLY A 42 4.45 5.10 10.48
CA GLY A 42 5.79 4.55 10.65
C GLY A 42 6.70 4.99 9.50
N VAL A 43 7.98 5.21 9.82
CA VAL A 43 9.03 5.44 8.83
C VAL A 43 8.99 4.26 7.86
N SER A 44 8.82 4.55 6.56
CA SER A 44 8.90 3.49 5.56
C SER A 44 10.26 2.82 5.70
N PRO A 45 10.38 1.50 5.82
CA PRO A 45 11.69 0.83 5.86
C PRO A 45 12.51 1.11 4.59
N LEU A 46 11.87 1.50 3.48
CA LEU A 46 12.53 1.99 2.27
C LEU A 46 13.16 3.39 2.42
N SER A 47 12.72 4.18 3.40
CA SER A 47 13.25 5.50 3.72
C SER A 47 14.17 5.50 4.93
N ALA A 48 14.14 4.44 5.76
CA ALA A 48 15.01 4.29 6.92
C ALA A 48 16.39 3.68 6.56
N GLY A 49 16.53 3.11 5.37
CA GLY A 49 17.78 2.59 4.83
C GLY A 49 18.28 3.42 3.65
N ALA A 50 18.71 4.66 3.91
CA ALA A 50 19.52 5.48 3.02
C ALA A 50 20.60 6.19 3.86
#